data_AF-A0AAV6ZZY1-F1
#
_entry.id   AF-A0AAV6ZZY1-F1
#
_cell.length_a   1.000
_cell.length_b   1.000
_cell.length_c   1.000
_cell.angle_alpha   90.00
_cell.angle_beta   90.00
_cell.angle_gamma   90.00
#
_symmetry.space_group_name_H-M   'P 1'
#
loop_
_entity.id
_entity.type
_entity.pdbx_description
1 polymer ?
#
loop_
_entity_poly.entity_id
_entity_poly.type
_entity_poly.pdbx_seq_one_letter_code
_entity_poly.pdbx_strand_id
1 'polypeptide(L)'
;MDIIFVSCILQESFYQPKALEKHTDSILAWVSVLWTISYYSSPLAAFYMYRKGYMTVTRLIPLTQYGLTLMFLLAGIACLRGLGRWSNPQYIQFISILQRTKMDDCPENKKMLSSFNFDFRSWPVDFRWDETSSKDQQKLGVTGGVPLLKAEPRTRGAADSFLQRVQKLPCQITSYVVAHSFGRRMLYPGSVYLLQKALMPMLLQGQARLVEEYNGKRAKLLACDGNEIDTMFVDRRNSGERNGAKLVICCEGNAGFYEVGCVSTPLEAGYSVLGWNHPGFAGSTGVPFPQNEANAMDAVVQYAIYGLGFKLQDIIVYAWSIGGFTATWAAMSYPDISAVVLDASFDDLVPLALKVMPESWRGLVTRTVRKYLNLNNAEQLCRYQGPVLLIRRTKDEIITTTHPDDISSNRGNDLLVILLQHRYPNVMTEEGRRAVRMWLSASTPEEEASVLSNYGVEEDWCLSVLESYKAENLGQFPWTVGEEMSSEGRQQLALYLAHEVSQQLSLRPHTVPRSQPAPSRCPGVYNRLVPECDDLLDLPIPESVDWQLRKTRRASSRPPAISRTLRTPSLFFK
;
A
#
# COMPACT_ATOMS: atom_id res chain seq x y z
N MET A 1 -7.21 24.71 -19.26
CA MET A 1 -7.67 23.55 -20.05
C MET A 1 -6.44 22.77 -20.47
N ASP A 2 -5.89 22.03 -19.52
CA ASP A 2 -4.80 21.09 -19.76
C ASP A 2 -5.42 19.71 -19.87
N ILE A 3 -5.66 19.28 -21.11
CA ILE A 3 -5.90 17.87 -21.41
C ILE A 3 -4.60 17.42 -22.05
N ILE A 4 -3.63 16.96 -21.26
CA ILE A 4 -2.35 16.47 -21.82
C ILE A 4 -2.51 14.99 -22.12
N PHE A 5 -2.15 14.66 -23.38
CA PHE A 5 -2.04 13.35 -24.00
C PHE A 5 -3.35 12.58 -24.18
N VAL A 6 -3.46 11.94 -25.33
CA VAL A 6 -4.52 11.01 -25.75
C VAL A 6 -3.72 9.82 -26.24
N SER A 7 -4.00 8.57 -25.87
CA SER A 7 -3.42 7.40 -26.53
C SER A 7 -4.50 6.37 -26.72
N CYS A 8 -4.79 5.96 -27.95
CA CYS A 8 -5.73 4.86 -28.17
C CYS A 8 -5.04 3.54 -27.80
N ILE A 9 -5.50 2.82 -26.78
CA ILE A 9 -4.96 1.52 -26.35
C ILE A 9 -5.51 0.38 -27.23
N LEU A 10 -6.71 0.53 -27.81
CA LEU A 10 -7.39 -0.54 -28.57
C LEU A 10 -7.12 -0.53 -30.08
N GLN A 11 -6.45 0.50 -30.61
CA GLN A 11 -5.92 0.52 -31.97
C GLN A 11 -4.41 0.65 -31.83
N GLU A 12 -3.64 -0.20 -32.51
CA GLU A 12 -2.16 -0.23 -32.54
C GLU A 12 -1.47 1.10 -32.93
N SER A 13 -2.21 2.21 -33.03
CA SER A 13 -1.71 3.55 -33.28
C SER A 13 -1.88 4.45 -32.04
N PHE A 14 -0.76 4.72 -31.35
CA PHE A 14 -0.64 5.86 -30.44
C PHE A 14 -1.11 7.14 -31.13
N TYR A 15 -1.82 8.02 -30.41
CA TYR A 15 -2.22 9.35 -30.91
C TYR A 15 -1.04 10.06 -31.54
N GLN A 16 -1.21 10.52 -32.78
CA GLN A 16 -0.18 11.25 -33.49
C GLN A 16 -0.52 12.74 -33.47
N PRO A 17 0.12 13.56 -32.61
CA PRO A 17 -0.08 14.99 -32.65
C PRO A 17 0.40 15.54 -33.98
N LYS A 18 -0.39 16.44 -34.58
CA LYS A 18 0.04 17.16 -35.79
C LYS A 18 1.24 18.05 -35.48
N ALA A 19 1.97 18.45 -36.53
CA ALA A 19 3.19 19.24 -36.38
C ALA A 19 3.01 20.47 -35.47
N LEU A 20 1.91 21.23 -35.62
CA LEU A 20 1.63 22.39 -34.78
C LEU A 20 1.55 22.04 -33.29
N GLU A 21 0.77 21.02 -32.94
CA GLU A 21 0.62 20.54 -31.56
C GLU A 21 1.97 20.07 -31.00
N LYS A 22 2.71 19.26 -31.76
CA LYS A 22 4.02 18.72 -31.36
C LYS A 22 5.01 19.82 -30.97
N HIS A 23 5.08 20.90 -31.74
CA HIS A 23 5.96 22.03 -31.42
C HIS A 23 5.49 22.79 -30.18
N THR A 24 4.19 23.08 -30.09
CA THR A 24 3.64 23.79 -28.92
C THR A 24 3.77 22.99 -27.62
N ASP A 25 3.55 21.67 -27.66
CA ASP A 25 3.72 20.80 -26.49
C ASP A 25 5.18 20.73 -26.06
N SER A 26 6.12 20.71 -27.01
CA SER A 26 7.56 20.74 -26.71
C SER A 26 7.94 22.03 -25.94
N ILE A 27 7.44 23.18 -26.38
CA ILE A 27 7.68 24.47 -25.70
C ILE A 27 7.07 24.47 -24.30
N LEU A 28 5.80 24.06 -24.17
CA LEU A 28 5.13 24.00 -22.87
C LEU A 28 5.78 23.00 -21.91
N ALA A 29 6.32 21.89 -22.43
CA ALA A 29 7.06 20.92 -21.64
C ALA A 29 8.32 21.55 -21.03
N TRP A 30 9.08 22.33 -21.80
CA TRP A 30 10.25 23.07 -21.30
C TRP A 30 9.87 24.12 -20.27
N VAL A 31 8.82 24.91 -20.53
CA VAL A 31 8.31 25.91 -19.59
C VAL A 31 7.90 25.26 -18.27
N SER A 32 7.25 24.10 -18.30
CA SER A 32 6.87 23.34 -17.11
C SER A 32 8.09 22.86 -16.31
N VAL A 33 9.18 22.42 -16.97
CA VAL A 33 10.43 22.07 -16.29
C VAL A 33 11.04 23.30 -15.62
N LEU A 34 11.17 24.41 -16.37
CA LEU A 34 11.72 25.66 -15.85
C LEU A 34 10.91 26.19 -14.66
N TRP A 35 9.58 26.20 -14.77
CA TRP A 35 8.68 26.57 -13.69
C TRP A 35 8.93 25.73 -12.43
N THR A 36 9.10 24.42 -12.59
CA THR A 36 9.38 23.52 -11.47
C THR A 36 10.74 23.79 -10.83
N ILE A 37 11.79 23.98 -11.64
CA ILE A 37 13.12 24.35 -11.15
C ILE A 37 13.04 25.68 -10.41
N SER A 38 12.34 26.67 -10.96
CA SER A 38 12.12 27.97 -10.32
C SER A 38 11.35 27.83 -9.01
N TYR A 39 10.33 26.99 -8.95
CA TYR A 39 9.57 26.72 -7.73
C TYR A 39 10.46 26.17 -6.61
N TYR A 40 11.25 25.13 -6.90
CA TYR A 40 12.14 24.52 -5.89
C TYR A 40 13.33 25.41 -5.52
N SER A 41 13.85 26.21 -6.46
CA SER A 41 14.92 27.17 -6.20
C SER A 41 14.42 28.50 -5.63
N SER A 42 13.11 28.75 -5.61
CA SER A 42 12.53 30.04 -5.23
C SER A 42 12.94 30.56 -3.84
N PRO A 43 13.11 29.75 -2.78
CA PRO A 43 13.55 30.27 -1.49
C PRO A 43 15.00 30.80 -1.56
N LEU A 44 15.88 30.09 -2.27
CA LEU A 44 17.27 30.49 -2.47
C LEU A 44 17.36 31.71 -3.38
N ALA A 45 16.57 31.73 -4.46
CA ALA A 45 16.47 32.85 -5.37
C ALA A 45 15.93 34.11 -4.67
N ALA A 46 14.90 33.97 -3.84
CA ALA A 46 14.35 35.08 -3.06
C ALA A 46 15.38 35.63 -2.06
N PHE A 47 16.09 34.76 -1.34
CA PHE A 47 17.16 35.17 -0.44
C PHE A 47 18.30 35.90 -1.18
N TYR A 48 18.70 35.37 -2.35
CA TYR A 48 19.70 36.02 -3.21
C TYR A 48 19.22 37.39 -3.71
N MET A 49 17.97 37.49 -4.18
CA MET A 49 17.37 38.72 -4.66
C MET A 49 17.26 39.78 -3.57
N TYR A 50 16.89 39.37 -2.35
CA TYR A 50 16.87 40.22 -1.18
C TYR A 50 18.28 40.74 -0.85
N ARG A 51 19.27 39.85 -0.73
CA ARG A 51 20.66 40.22 -0.42
C ARG A 51 21.28 41.17 -1.44
N LYS A 52 20.90 41.06 -2.72
CA LYS A 52 21.39 41.91 -3.81
C LYS A 52 20.56 43.18 -4.03
N GLY A 53 19.50 43.42 -3.23
CA GLY A 53 18.66 44.61 -3.34
C GLY A 53 17.81 44.67 -4.62
N TYR A 54 17.53 43.51 -5.25
CA TYR A 54 16.67 43.45 -6.43
C TYR A 54 15.18 43.68 -6.11
N MET A 55 14.79 43.64 -4.84
CA MET A 55 13.41 43.88 -4.35
C MET A 55 13.02 45.38 -4.27
N THR A 56 13.70 46.25 -5.02
CA THR A 56 13.39 47.69 -5.09
C THR A 56 12.33 47.98 -6.16
N VAL A 57 11.42 48.92 -5.90
CA VAL A 57 10.27 49.24 -6.78
C VAL A 57 10.71 49.50 -8.23
N THR A 58 11.81 50.24 -8.41
CA THR A 58 12.37 50.58 -9.74
C THR A 58 12.80 49.36 -10.54
N ARG A 59 13.26 48.29 -9.89
CA ARG A 59 13.70 47.03 -10.54
C ARG A 59 12.57 46.00 -10.66
N LEU A 60 11.54 46.12 -9.84
CA LEU A 60 10.38 45.24 -9.88
C LEU A 60 9.49 45.53 -11.11
N ILE A 61 9.35 46.80 -11.49
CA ILE A 61 8.55 47.22 -12.66
C ILE A 61 8.97 46.49 -13.96
N PRO A 62 10.24 46.53 -14.42
CA PRO A 62 10.63 45.81 -15.63
C PRO A 62 10.48 44.29 -15.48
N LEU A 63 10.71 43.72 -14.30
CA LEU A 63 10.51 42.30 -14.04
C LEU A 63 9.03 41.90 -14.24
N THR A 64 8.08 42.72 -13.78
CA THR A 64 6.66 42.48 -14.01
C THR A 64 6.28 42.58 -15.49
N GLN A 65 6.87 43.51 -16.24
CA GLN A 65 6.65 43.63 -17.69
C GLN A 65 7.13 42.39 -18.44
N TYR A 66 8.34 41.88 -18.12
CA TYR A 66 8.84 40.62 -18.68
C TYR A 66 7.93 39.44 -18.33
N GLY A 67 7.46 39.36 -17.07
CA GLY A 67 6.52 38.34 -16.63
C GLY A 67 5.20 38.36 -17.40
N LEU A 68 4.59 39.54 -17.57
CA LEU A 68 3.34 39.70 -18.32
C LEU A 68 3.51 39.36 -19.81
N THR A 69 4.63 39.77 -20.40
CA THR A 69 4.94 39.46 -21.81
C THR A 69 5.11 37.96 -22.01
N LEU A 70 5.83 37.29 -21.12
CA LEU A 70 5.97 35.83 -21.13
C LEU A 70 4.60 35.14 -20.99
N MET A 71 3.76 35.60 -20.06
CA MET A 71 2.41 35.05 -19.87
C MET A 71 1.54 35.20 -21.13
N PHE A 72 1.61 36.34 -21.82
CA PHE A 72 0.90 36.56 -23.06
C PHE A 72 1.39 35.62 -24.18
N LEU A 73 2.71 35.44 -24.31
CA LEU A 73 3.28 34.49 -25.27
C LEU A 73 2.84 33.05 -24.98
N LEU A 74 2.86 32.63 -23.71
CA LEU A 74 2.41 31.31 -23.30
C LEU A 74 0.91 31.10 -23.57
N ALA A 75 0.09 32.13 -23.37
CA ALA A 75 -1.33 32.10 -23.74
C ALA A 75 -1.53 31.90 -25.25
N GLY A 76 -0.74 32.60 -26.07
CA GLY A 76 -0.72 32.40 -27.53
C GLY A 76 -0.34 30.96 -27.92
N ILE A 77 0.71 30.41 -27.31
CA ILE A 77 1.14 29.01 -27.53
C ILE A 77 0.03 28.02 -27.13
N ALA A 78 -0.65 28.25 -26.01
CA ALA A 78 -1.76 27.42 -25.57
C ALA A 78 -2.95 27.47 -26.56
N CYS A 79 -3.23 28.63 -27.16
CA CYS A 79 -4.24 28.77 -28.22
C CYS A 79 -3.85 28.00 -29.48
N LEU A 80 -2.59 28.09 -29.91
CA LEU A 80 -2.07 27.34 -31.06
C LEU A 80 -2.15 25.82 -30.84
N ARG A 81 -1.85 25.36 -29.62
CA ARG A 81 -2.05 23.96 -29.21
C ARG A 81 -3.52 23.56 -29.35
N GLY A 82 -4.44 24.40 -28.86
CA GLY A 82 -5.88 24.19 -28.97
C GLY A 82 -6.35 24.06 -30.42
N LEU A 83 -5.87 24.92 -31.33
CA LEU A 83 -6.16 24.85 -32.76
C LEU A 83 -5.61 23.56 -33.41
N GLY A 84 -4.41 23.15 -33.02
CA GLY A 84 -3.80 21.90 -33.48
C GLY A 84 -4.64 20.67 -33.11
N ARG A 85 -5.16 20.64 -31.88
CA ARG A 85 -6.04 19.58 -31.36
C ARG A 85 -7.43 19.60 -31.99
N TRP A 86 -8.04 20.76 -32.14
CA TRP A 86 -9.32 20.90 -32.85
C TRP A 86 -9.22 20.32 -34.26
N SER A 87 -8.10 20.57 -34.94
CA SER A 87 -7.89 20.08 -36.30
C SER A 87 -7.65 18.57 -36.38
N ASN A 88 -7.56 17.84 -35.27
CA ASN A 88 -7.29 16.40 -35.23
C ASN A 88 -8.59 15.59 -35.01
N PRO A 89 -9.03 14.77 -35.98
CA PRO A 89 -10.23 13.94 -35.84
C PRO A 89 -10.21 13.00 -34.65
N GLN A 90 -9.04 12.42 -34.31
CA GLN A 90 -8.90 11.52 -33.16
C GLN A 90 -9.18 12.26 -31.84
N TYR A 91 -8.72 13.51 -31.74
CA TYR A 91 -8.95 14.34 -30.57
C TYR A 91 -10.42 14.77 -30.44
N ILE A 92 -11.08 15.10 -31.55
CA ILE A 92 -12.51 15.41 -31.57
C ILE A 92 -13.34 14.19 -31.13
N GLN A 93 -12.99 13.00 -31.61
CA GLN A 93 -13.65 11.77 -31.18
C GLN A 93 -13.49 11.57 -29.67
N PHE A 94 -12.25 11.65 -29.17
CA PHE A 94 -11.95 11.55 -27.75
C PHE A 94 -12.76 12.55 -26.90
N ILE A 95 -12.74 13.85 -27.25
CA ILE A 95 -13.43 14.86 -26.44
C ILE A 95 -14.93 14.64 -26.43
N SER A 96 -15.51 14.16 -27.54
CA SER A 96 -16.93 13.83 -27.62
C SER A 96 -17.29 12.65 -26.71
N ILE A 97 -16.44 11.62 -26.65
CA ILE A 97 -16.62 10.47 -25.75
C ILE A 97 -16.49 10.94 -24.30
N LEU A 98 -15.45 11.70 -23.97
CA LEU A 98 -15.26 12.24 -22.62
C LEU A 98 -16.45 13.08 -22.15
N GLN A 99 -16.99 13.94 -23.02
CA GLN A 99 -18.18 14.72 -22.70
C GLN A 99 -19.41 13.83 -22.48
N ARG A 100 -19.61 12.81 -23.33
CA ARG A 100 -20.70 11.84 -23.15
C ARG A 100 -20.58 11.09 -21.83
N THR A 101 -19.40 10.57 -21.50
CA THR A 101 -19.17 9.86 -20.22
C THR A 101 -19.40 10.77 -19.02
N LYS A 102 -19.07 12.06 -19.11
CA LYS A 102 -19.36 13.02 -18.02
C LYS A 102 -20.85 13.33 -17.84
N MET A 103 -21.64 13.20 -18.89
CA MET A 103 -23.09 13.40 -18.81
C MET A 103 -23.83 12.11 -18.44
N ASP A 104 -23.33 10.97 -18.90
CA ASP A 104 -23.90 9.65 -18.71
C ASP A 104 -22.76 8.61 -18.55
N ASP A 105 -22.46 8.25 -17.29
CA ASP A 105 -21.41 7.31 -16.94
C ASP A 105 -21.91 5.85 -17.05
N CYS A 106 -22.27 5.45 -18.27
CA CYS A 106 -22.62 4.07 -18.56
C CYS A 106 -21.37 3.21 -18.85
N PRO A 107 -21.40 1.89 -18.55
CA PRO A 107 -20.27 0.99 -18.79
C PRO A 107 -19.74 1.01 -20.22
N GLU A 108 -20.61 1.21 -21.21
CA GLU A 108 -20.24 1.30 -22.63
C GLU A 108 -19.40 2.54 -22.92
N ASN A 109 -19.84 3.72 -22.47
CA ASN A 109 -19.11 4.97 -22.63
C ASN A 109 -17.76 4.90 -21.93
N LYS A 110 -17.72 4.27 -20.76
CA LYS A 110 -16.50 4.08 -19.96
C LYS A 110 -15.51 3.14 -20.63
N LYS A 111 -15.99 2.05 -21.23
CA LYS A 111 -15.16 1.14 -22.05
C LYS A 111 -14.58 1.84 -23.27
N MET A 112 -15.34 2.73 -23.91
CA MET A 112 -14.82 3.57 -24.99
C MET A 112 -13.82 4.60 -24.47
N LEU A 113 -14.05 5.20 -23.30
CA LEU A 113 -13.14 6.17 -22.71
C LEU A 113 -11.83 5.52 -22.26
N SER A 114 -11.88 4.28 -21.74
CA SER A 114 -10.69 3.52 -21.33
C SER A 114 -9.81 3.12 -22.49
N SER A 115 -10.32 3.18 -23.72
CA SER A 115 -9.45 3.06 -24.88
C SER A 115 -8.55 4.27 -25.05
N PHE A 116 -8.76 5.39 -24.34
CA PHE A 116 -7.93 6.57 -24.42
C PHE A 116 -7.13 6.77 -23.13
N ASN A 117 -5.82 6.98 -23.23
CA ASN A 117 -5.00 7.46 -22.12
C ASN A 117 -4.92 8.99 -22.13
N PHE A 118 -5.33 9.63 -21.05
CA PHE A 118 -5.34 11.10 -20.94
C PHE A 118 -5.14 11.57 -19.50
N ASP A 119 -4.96 12.89 -19.35
CA ASP A 119 -4.78 13.53 -18.03
C ASP A 119 -5.85 13.06 -17.04
N PHE A 120 -5.37 12.41 -15.97
CA PHE A 120 -6.19 11.83 -14.94
C PHE A 120 -7.18 12.83 -14.34
N ARG A 121 -6.84 14.12 -14.25
CA ARG A 121 -7.76 15.17 -13.76
C ARG A 121 -9.08 15.23 -14.53
N SER A 122 -9.06 14.85 -15.80
CA SER A 122 -10.25 14.86 -16.65
C SER A 122 -11.08 13.59 -16.53
N TRP A 123 -10.51 12.51 -16.00
CA TRP A 123 -11.16 11.20 -15.84
C TRP A 123 -12.33 11.32 -14.84
N PRO A 124 -13.52 10.77 -15.14
CA PRO A 124 -14.68 10.83 -14.24
C PRO A 124 -14.41 10.06 -12.94
N VAL A 125 -15.04 10.45 -11.84
CA VAL A 125 -14.88 9.71 -10.57
C VAL A 125 -15.69 8.42 -10.66
N ASP A 126 -15.05 7.29 -10.38
CA ASP A 126 -15.62 5.96 -10.55
C ASP A 126 -16.20 5.39 -9.24
N PHE A 127 -15.72 5.89 -8.10
CA PHE A 127 -16.19 5.52 -6.77
C PHE A 127 -15.87 6.64 -5.78
N ARG A 128 -16.79 6.91 -4.85
CA ARG A 128 -16.60 7.90 -3.81
C ARG A 128 -16.74 7.28 -2.43
N TRP A 129 -15.90 7.73 -1.50
CA TRP A 129 -15.94 7.32 -0.09
C TRP A 129 -17.30 7.54 0.60
N ASP A 130 -18.12 8.47 0.12
CA ASP A 130 -19.40 8.85 0.72
C ASP A 130 -20.61 8.07 0.18
N GLU A 131 -20.43 7.26 -0.87
CA GLU A 131 -21.51 6.44 -1.47
C GLU A 131 -22.02 5.34 -0.53
N THR A 132 -21.19 4.94 0.43
CA THR A 132 -21.37 3.76 1.30
C THR A 132 -21.57 4.12 2.78
N SER A 133 -21.33 5.39 3.15
CA SER A 133 -21.34 5.84 4.54
C SER A 133 -22.75 6.12 5.05
N SER A 134 -23.09 5.59 6.24
CA SER A 134 -24.33 5.91 6.94
C SER A 134 -24.37 7.40 7.36
N LYS A 135 -25.55 8.04 7.43
CA LYS A 135 -25.70 9.46 7.89
C LYS A 135 -25.06 9.75 9.26
N ASP A 136 -24.88 8.74 10.12
CA ASP A 136 -24.22 8.88 11.42
C ASP A 136 -22.67 8.80 11.35
N GLN A 137 -22.10 8.05 10.40
CA GLN A 137 -20.66 8.07 10.10
C GLN A 137 -20.24 9.37 9.41
N GLN A 138 -21.13 9.94 8.59
CA GLN A 138 -20.89 11.26 7.98
C GLN A 138 -20.64 12.35 9.03
N LYS A 139 -21.30 12.33 10.19
CA LYS A 139 -21.10 13.33 11.27
C LYS A 139 -19.72 13.26 11.95
N LEU A 140 -19.08 12.08 11.98
CA LEU A 140 -17.74 11.92 12.53
C LEU A 140 -16.65 12.32 11.52
N GLY A 141 -16.97 12.27 10.22
CA GLY A 141 -16.07 12.57 9.10
C GLY A 141 -16.10 14.01 8.55
N VAL A 142 -16.96 14.91 9.04
CA VAL A 142 -17.19 16.23 8.40
C VAL A 142 -15.95 17.15 8.38
N THR A 143 -14.90 16.93 9.17
CA THR A 143 -13.73 17.85 9.17
C THR A 143 -12.34 17.22 9.37
N GLY A 144 -12.20 15.88 9.46
CA GLY A 144 -11.00 15.28 10.08
C GLY A 144 -10.25 14.16 9.36
N GLY A 145 -10.80 13.57 8.28
CA GLY A 145 -10.25 12.33 7.70
C GLY A 145 -10.52 11.09 8.56
N VAL A 146 -10.10 9.92 8.08
CA VAL A 146 -10.22 8.66 8.81
C VAL A 146 -9.36 8.66 10.08
N PRO A 147 -9.75 7.98 11.16
CA PRO A 147 -8.98 8.01 12.40
C PRO A 147 -7.60 7.38 12.21
N LEU A 148 -6.56 8.17 12.47
CA LEU A 148 -5.21 7.66 12.68
C LEU A 148 -5.04 7.15 14.10
N LEU A 149 -4.14 6.19 14.26
CA LEU A 149 -3.69 5.76 15.57
C LEU A 149 -2.94 6.92 16.24
N LYS A 150 -3.60 7.59 17.18
CA LYS A 150 -2.99 8.67 17.96
C LYS A 150 -1.98 8.06 18.92
N ALA A 151 -0.76 8.60 18.92
CA ALA A 151 0.20 8.31 19.98
C ALA A 151 -0.45 8.62 21.34
N GLU A 152 -0.21 7.76 22.34
CA GLU A 152 -0.73 7.98 23.68
C GLU A 152 -0.41 9.40 24.15
N PRO A 153 -1.41 10.14 24.67
CA PRO A 153 -1.14 11.46 25.22
C PRO A 153 -0.20 11.28 26.41
N ARG A 154 1.04 11.77 26.27
CA ARG A 154 1.95 11.92 27.41
C ARG A 154 1.16 12.55 28.56
N THR A 155 1.18 11.89 29.72
CA THR A 155 0.55 12.33 30.96
C THR A 155 0.77 13.83 31.11
N ARG A 156 -0.34 14.59 31.11
CA ARG A 156 -0.34 16.04 31.31
C ARG A 156 0.26 16.34 32.68
N GLY A 157 1.56 16.57 32.72
CA GLY A 157 2.20 17.32 33.80
C GLY A 157 1.58 18.73 33.85
N ALA A 158 1.35 19.22 35.05
CA ALA A 158 0.60 20.42 35.38
C ALA A 158 0.90 21.64 34.47
N ALA A 159 -0.19 22.30 34.05
CA ALA A 159 -0.24 23.64 33.46
C ALA A 159 0.90 24.01 32.48
N ASP A 160 0.70 23.75 31.18
CA ASP A 160 1.47 24.39 30.10
C ASP A 160 1.27 25.92 30.18
N SER A 161 2.12 26.60 30.94
CA SER A 161 2.14 28.05 31.08
C SER A 161 2.30 28.71 29.70
N PHE A 162 1.58 29.82 29.45
CA PHE A 162 1.62 30.57 28.19
C PHE A 162 3.07 30.87 27.70
N LEU A 163 3.97 31.18 28.63
CA LEU A 163 5.41 31.39 28.36
C LEU A 163 6.10 30.16 27.73
N GLN A 164 5.80 28.96 28.20
CA GLN A 164 6.36 27.73 27.61
C GLN A 164 5.78 27.46 26.21
N ARG A 165 4.55 27.89 25.94
CA ARG A 165 3.94 27.79 24.60
C ARG A 165 4.61 28.74 23.60
N VAL A 166 4.95 29.96 24.03
CA VAL A 166 5.70 30.94 23.21
C VAL A 166 7.14 30.47 22.98
N GLN A 167 7.83 29.95 23.99
CA GLN A 167 9.19 29.40 23.83
C GLN A 167 9.26 28.21 22.86
N LYS A 168 8.22 27.38 22.79
CA LYS A 168 8.13 26.23 21.87
C LYS A 168 7.72 26.63 20.44
N LEU A 169 7.31 27.88 20.22
CA LEU A 169 6.69 28.35 18.97
C LEU A 169 7.67 28.40 17.78
N PRO A 170 8.93 28.86 17.93
CA PRO A 170 9.92 28.77 16.85
C PRO A 170 10.13 27.33 16.38
N CYS A 171 10.33 26.39 17.31
CA CYS A 171 10.47 24.97 16.97
C CYS A 171 9.21 24.39 16.31
N GLN A 172 8.01 24.86 16.68
CA GLN A 172 6.76 24.46 16.02
C GLN A 172 6.71 24.91 14.56
N ILE A 173 7.04 26.17 14.31
CA ILE A 173 7.09 26.75 12.96
C ILE A 173 8.14 26.00 12.14
N THR A 174 9.35 25.83 12.66
CA THR A 174 10.42 25.12 11.96
C THR A 174 10.02 23.68 11.66
N SER A 175 9.44 22.95 12.61
CA SER A 175 8.96 21.57 12.38
C SER A 175 7.90 21.52 11.27
N TYR A 176 6.96 22.47 11.28
CA TYR A 176 5.93 22.58 10.24
C TYR A 176 6.55 22.85 8.87
N VAL A 177 7.45 23.83 8.78
CA VAL A 177 8.13 24.16 7.52
C VAL A 177 8.92 22.96 7.01
N VAL A 178 9.68 22.27 7.86
CA VAL A 178 10.45 21.07 7.50
C VAL A 178 9.53 19.99 6.94
N ALA A 179 8.46 19.63 7.67
CA ALA A 179 7.51 18.60 7.24
C ALA A 179 6.83 18.95 5.91
N HIS A 180 6.36 20.18 5.75
CA HIS A 180 5.61 20.63 4.57
C HIS A 180 6.50 21.04 3.38
N SER A 181 7.82 20.97 3.53
CA SER A 181 8.78 21.28 2.46
C SER A 181 9.62 20.06 2.08
N PHE A 182 10.86 19.97 2.55
CA PHE A 182 11.79 18.93 2.14
C PHE A 182 11.57 17.60 2.87
N GLY A 183 11.09 17.61 4.12
CA GLY A 183 10.94 16.39 4.93
C GLY A 183 10.00 15.36 4.28
N ARG A 184 8.79 15.79 3.90
CA ARG A 184 7.85 14.91 3.15
C ARG A 184 8.41 14.47 1.80
N ARG A 185 9.12 15.35 1.08
CA ARG A 185 9.68 15.04 -0.25
C ARG A 185 10.83 14.05 -0.18
N MET A 186 11.61 14.06 0.89
CA MET A 186 12.62 13.04 1.16
C MET A 186 11.98 11.71 1.56
N LEU A 187 10.88 11.76 2.33
CA LEU A 187 10.16 10.56 2.75
C LEU A 187 9.44 9.88 1.58
N TYR A 188 8.85 10.67 0.67
CA TYR A 188 8.14 10.21 -0.54
C TYR A 188 8.68 10.91 -1.80
N PRO A 189 9.89 10.55 -2.26
CA PRO A 189 10.48 11.14 -3.47
C PRO A 189 9.63 10.91 -4.72
N GLY A 190 8.85 9.82 -4.78
CA GLY A 190 7.88 9.59 -5.86
C GLY A 190 6.84 10.70 -6.01
N SER A 191 6.57 11.52 -4.98
CA SER A 191 5.68 12.70 -5.06
C SER A 191 6.35 13.94 -5.68
N VAL A 192 7.65 13.88 -6.03
CA VAL A 192 8.38 15.00 -6.62
C VAL A 192 8.16 15.05 -8.13
N TYR A 193 7.61 16.15 -8.63
CA TYR A 193 7.23 16.31 -10.04
C TYR A 193 8.33 15.99 -11.05
N LEU A 194 9.59 16.42 -10.78
CA LEU A 194 10.70 16.15 -11.69
C LEU A 194 11.03 14.66 -11.80
N LEU A 195 10.97 13.93 -10.68
CA LEU A 195 11.18 12.48 -10.68
C LEU A 195 10.05 11.77 -11.44
N GLN A 196 8.80 12.13 -11.16
CA GLN A 196 7.63 11.58 -11.86
C GLN A 196 7.72 11.83 -13.37
N LYS A 197 8.11 13.05 -13.77
CA LYS A 197 8.26 13.38 -15.19
C LYS A 197 9.34 12.55 -15.88
N ALA A 198 10.43 12.24 -15.18
CA ALA A 198 11.47 11.34 -15.69
C ALA A 198 11.00 9.88 -15.79
N LEU A 199 10.16 9.41 -14.86
CA LEU A 199 9.63 8.05 -14.85
C LEU A 199 8.41 7.86 -15.75
N MET A 200 7.74 8.94 -16.18
CA MET A 200 6.48 8.90 -16.93
C MET A 200 6.46 7.94 -18.12
N PRO A 201 7.49 7.87 -19.00
CA PRO A 201 7.48 6.91 -20.11
C PRO A 201 7.36 5.45 -19.65
N MET A 202 8.05 5.10 -18.55
CA MET A 202 8.02 3.78 -17.95
C MET A 202 6.64 3.49 -17.33
N LEU A 203 6.04 4.47 -16.65
CA LEU A 203 4.71 4.33 -16.05
C LEU A 203 3.64 4.13 -17.11
N LEU A 204 3.67 4.90 -18.20
CA LEU A 204 2.74 4.75 -19.31
C LEU A 204 2.86 3.37 -19.97
N GLN A 205 4.08 2.86 -20.12
CA GLN A 205 4.32 1.51 -20.64
C GLN A 205 3.78 0.43 -19.68
N GLY A 206 4.03 0.57 -18.38
CA GLY A 206 3.53 -0.37 -17.37
C GLY A 206 2.00 -0.40 -17.30
N GLN A 207 1.37 0.78 -17.36
CA GLN A 207 -0.09 0.88 -17.45
C GLN A 207 -0.64 0.23 -18.72
N ALA A 208 -0.05 0.51 -19.89
CA ALA A 208 -0.46 -0.10 -21.16
C ALA A 208 -0.38 -1.63 -21.09
N ARG A 209 0.73 -2.16 -20.54
CA ARG A 209 0.92 -3.59 -20.30
C ARG A 209 -0.21 -4.19 -19.45
N LEU A 210 -0.56 -3.54 -18.33
CA LEU A 210 -1.66 -4.01 -17.46
C LEU A 210 -3.01 -4.05 -18.19
N VAL A 211 -3.29 -3.06 -19.04
CA VAL A 211 -4.55 -3.00 -19.80
C VAL A 211 -4.56 -4.03 -20.93
N GLU A 212 -3.49 -4.12 -21.72
CA GLU A 212 -3.41 -4.93 -22.93
C GLU A 212 -3.19 -6.42 -22.65
N GLU A 213 -2.25 -6.76 -21.75
CA GLU A 213 -1.90 -8.16 -21.46
C GLU A 213 -2.83 -8.77 -20.40
N TYR A 214 -3.33 -7.96 -19.46
CA TYR A 214 -4.06 -8.46 -18.28
C TYR A 214 -5.51 -7.98 -18.19
N ASN A 215 -6.04 -7.28 -19.20
CA ASN A 215 -7.39 -6.69 -19.18
C ASN A 215 -7.64 -5.79 -17.96
N GLY A 216 -6.60 -5.06 -17.54
CA GLY A 216 -6.66 -4.13 -16.42
C GLY A 216 -7.69 -3.02 -16.63
N LYS A 217 -8.44 -2.72 -15.57
CA LYS A 217 -9.46 -1.67 -15.51
C LYS A 217 -8.98 -0.56 -14.60
N ARG A 218 -8.63 0.57 -15.19
CA ARG A 218 -8.28 1.78 -14.44
C ARG A 218 -9.52 2.39 -13.79
N ALA A 219 -9.39 2.88 -12.56
CA ALA A 219 -10.43 3.61 -11.88
C ALA A 219 -9.89 4.80 -11.06
N LYS A 220 -10.67 5.87 -10.99
CA LYS A 220 -10.47 7.04 -10.12
C LYS A 220 -11.37 6.93 -8.90
N LEU A 221 -10.74 6.90 -7.73
CA LEU A 221 -11.44 6.91 -6.44
C LEU A 221 -11.37 8.30 -5.82
N LEU A 222 -12.47 8.79 -5.26
CA LEU A 222 -12.47 10.03 -4.48
C LEU A 222 -12.40 9.72 -2.97
N ALA A 223 -11.31 10.11 -2.34
CA ALA A 223 -11.09 9.98 -0.91
C ALA A 223 -11.80 11.09 -0.09
N CYS A 224 -11.91 10.89 1.23
CA CYS A 224 -12.67 11.79 2.11
C CYS A 224 -12.08 13.19 2.28
N ASP A 225 -10.80 13.39 1.95
CA ASP A 225 -10.13 14.68 1.92
C ASP A 225 -10.22 15.38 0.55
N GLY A 226 -10.97 14.80 -0.39
CA GLY A 226 -11.12 15.32 -1.75
C GLY A 226 -9.99 14.95 -2.70
N ASN A 227 -9.02 14.14 -2.26
CA ASN A 227 -8.00 13.64 -3.17
C ASN A 227 -8.58 12.57 -4.10
N GLU A 228 -8.28 12.70 -5.38
CA GLU A 228 -8.51 11.70 -6.42
C GLU A 228 -7.33 10.71 -6.45
N ILE A 229 -7.62 9.41 -6.34
CA ILE A 229 -6.64 8.32 -6.25
C ILE A 229 -6.74 7.46 -7.52
N ASP A 230 -5.60 7.27 -8.19
CA ASP A 230 -5.47 6.48 -9.41
C ASP A 230 -5.21 5.01 -9.08
N THR A 231 -6.04 4.13 -9.64
CA THR A 231 -6.02 2.69 -9.38
C THR A 231 -6.13 1.87 -10.64
N MET A 232 -5.65 0.63 -10.58
CA MET A 232 -5.75 -0.36 -11.65
C MET A 232 -6.17 -1.70 -11.06
N PHE A 233 -7.30 -2.23 -11.53
CA PHE A 233 -7.83 -3.52 -11.12
C PHE A 233 -7.67 -4.57 -12.23
N VAL A 234 -7.13 -5.73 -11.88
CA VAL A 234 -7.09 -6.91 -12.74
C VAL A 234 -7.92 -8.02 -12.10
N ASP A 235 -8.97 -8.46 -12.80
CA ASP A 235 -9.91 -9.48 -12.32
C ASP A 235 -9.51 -10.87 -12.84
N ARG A 236 -9.19 -11.79 -11.93
CA ARG A 236 -8.83 -13.18 -12.23
C ARG A 236 -9.92 -14.19 -11.83
N ARG A 237 -11.07 -13.75 -11.32
CA ARG A 237 -12.15 -14.66 -10.88
C ARG A 237 -12.66 -15.58 -11.99
N ASN A 238 -12.56 -15.13 -13.25
CA ASN A 238 -13.04 -15.86 -14.43
C ASN A 238 -11.91 -16.39 -15.34
N SER A 239 -10.64 -16.33 -14.92
CA SER A 239 -9.51 -16.73 -15.77
C SER A 239 -9.12 -18.21 -15.66
N GLY A 240 -9.78 -18.98 -14.79
CA GLY A 240 -9.42 -20.39 -14.51
C GLY A 240 -8.22 -20.55 -13.58
N GLU A 241 -7.66 -19.45 -13.07
CA GLU A 241 -6.57 -19.44 -12.09
C GLU A 241 -7.11 -19.78 -10.71
N ARG A 242 -6.40 -20.65 -9.96
CA ARG A 242 -6.83 -21.10 -8.62
C ARG A 242 -7.00 -19.95 -7.63
N ASN A 243 -6.12 -18.95 -7.72
CA ASN A 243 -6.04 -17.85 -6.76
C ASN A 243 -6.91 -16.64 -7.13
N GLY A 244 -7.61 -16.69 -8.26
CA GLY A 244 -8.33 -15.53 -8.80
C GLY A 244 -9.48 -15.03 -7.93
N ALA A 245 -9.99 -15.87 -7.02
CA ALA A 245 -11.04 -15.51 -6.06
C ALA A 245 -10.56 -14.52 -4.98
N LYS A 246 -9.26 -14.49 -4.69
CA LYS A 246 -8.65 -13.59 -3.72
C LYS A 246 -8.16 -12.32 -4.40
N LEU A 247 -8.32 -11.18 -3.72
CA LEU A 247 -7.82 -9.87 -4.15
C LEU A 247 -6.56 -9.51 -3.36
N VAL A 248 -5.48 -9.19 -4.04
CA VAL A 248 -4.30 -8.58 -3.43
C VAL A 248 -4.32 -7.07 -3.68
N ILE A 249 -4.42 -6.28 -2.61
CA ILE A 249 -4.25 -4.82 -2.67
C ILE A 249 -2.76 -4.52 -2.47
N CYS A 250 -2.14 -3.85 -3.45
CA CYS A 250 -0.71 -3.56 -3.45
C CYS A 250 -0.41 -2.15 -2.96
N CYS A 251 0.29 -2.03 -1.83
CA CYS A 251 0.76 -0.78 -1.24
C CYS A 251 2.24 -0.56 -1.56
N GLU A 252 2.52 0.43 -2.40
CA GLU A 252 3.84 0.67 -2.97
C GLU A 252 4.86 1.32 -2.00
N GLY A 253 6.13 1.33 -2.43
CA GLY A 253 7.23 1.98 -1.73
C GLY A 253 7.28 3.51 -1.97
N ASN A 254 8.26 4.18 -1.35
CA ASN A 254 8.35 5.65 -1.33
C ASN A 254 8.66 6.32 -2.69
N ALA A 255 9.08 5.53 -3.66
CA ALA A 255 9.21 5.87 -5.07
C ALA A 255 8.58 4.78 -5.96
N GLY A 256 7.71 3.95 -5.38
CA GLY A 256 6.99 2.90 -6.08
C GLY A 256 5.72 3.43 -6.74
N PHE A 257 5.34 2.79 -7.82
CA PHE A 257 4.15 3.11 -8.62
C PHE A 257 3.51 1.80 -9.03
N TYR A 258 2.18 1.70 -8.97
CA TYR A 258 1.49 0.43 -9.24
C TYR A 258 1.77 -0.09 -10.65
N GLU A 259 2.05 0.83 -11.60
CA GLU A 259 2.29 0.51 -13.00
C GLU A 259 3.51 -0.40 -13.21
N VAL A 260 4.48 -0.37 -12.29
CA VAL A 260 5.78 -1.05 -12.44
C VAL A 260 6.29 -1.71 -11.15
N GLY A 261 5.50 -1.67 -10.09
CA GLY A 261 5.90 -2.08 -8.75
C GLY A 261 5.35 -3.44 -8.32
N CYS A 262 4.80 -3.47 -7.11
CA CYS A 262 4.36 -4.63 -6.35
C CYS A 262 3.25 -5.43 -7.05
N VAL A 263 2.48 -4.81 -7.94
CA VAL A 263 1.38 -5.45 -8.69
C VAL A 263 1.82 -6.68 -9.48
N SER A 264 3.06 -6.70 -9.97
CA SER A 264 3.58 -7.80 -10.80
C SER A 264 3.62 -9.15 -10.08
N THR A 265 4.08 -9.19 -8.83
CA THR A 265 4.26 -10.43 -8.06
C THR A 265 2.94 -11.20 -7.83
N PRO A 266 1.86 -10.60 -7.29
CA PRO A 266 0.61 -11.31 -7.10
C PRO A 266 -0.10 -11.63 -8.42
N LEU A 267 0.11 -10.84 -9.49
CA LEU A 267 -0.40 -11.17 -10.82
C LEU A 267 0.24 -12.43 -11.39
N GLU A 268 1.56 -12.58 -11.24
CA GLU A 268 2.30 -13.78 -11.64
C GLU A 268 1.88 -15.01 -10.82
N ALA A 269 1.48 -14.80 -9.56
CA ALA A 269 0.94 -15.84 -8.68
C ALA A 269 -0.58 -16.13 -8.89
N GLY A 270 -1.21 -15.56 -9.93
CA GLY A 270 -2.57 -15.88 -10.34
C GLY A 270 -3.69 -15.20 -9.54
N TYR A 271 -3.39 -14.21 -8.71
CA TYR A 271 -4.38 -13.48 -7.91
C TYR A 271 -5.12 -12.40 -8.71
N SER A 272 -6.33 -12.03 -8.29
CA SER A 272 -6.88 -10.72 -8.66
C SER A 272 -6.07 -9.64 -7.95
N VAL A 273 -5.83 -8.50 -8.59
CA VAL A 273 -4.93 -7.46 -8.03
C VAL A 273 -5.55 -6.07 -8.16
N LEU A 274 -5.44 -5.28 -7.10
CA LEU A 274 -5.76 -3.86 -7.08
C LEU A 274 -4.50 -3.06 -6.74
N GLY A 275 -3.91 -2.46 -7.77
CA GLY A 275 -2.82 -1.50 -7.64
C GLY A 275 -3.35 -0.08 -7.46
N TRP A 276 -2.66 0.74 -6.68
CA TRP A 276 -3.02 2.14 -6.47
C TRP A 276 -1.79 3.02 -6.24
N ASN A 277 -1.88 4.29 -6.60
CA ASN A 277 -0.81 5.27 -6.40
C ASN A 277 -1.09 6.15 -5.18
N HIS A 278 -0.06 6.35 -4.35
CA HIS A 278 -0.09 7.26 -3.20
C HIS A 278 -0.60 8.67 -3.58
N PRO A 279 -1.27 9.41 -2.67
CA PRO A 279 -1.53 10.84 -2.85
C PRO A 279 -0.32 11.62 -3.37
N GLY A 280 -0.49 12.29 -4.52
CA GLY A 280 0.56 13.06 -5.19
C GLY A 280 1.51 12.26 -6.08
N PHE A 281 1.25 10.97 -6.34
CA PHE A 281 2.01 10.13 -7.25
C PHE A 281 1.27 9.92 -8.57
N ALA A 282 1.97 10.16 -9.69
CA ALA A 282 1.48 9.95 -11.05
C ALA A 282 0.08 10.57 -11.27
N GLY A 283 -0.94 9.75 -11.48
CA GLY A 283 -2.33 10.22 -11.62
C GLY A 283 -2.93 10.77 -10.33
N SER A 284 -2.57 10.25 -9.16
CA SER A 284 -3.16 10.63 -7.88
C SER A 284 -2.86 12.08 -7.50
N THR A 285 -3.88 12.77 -7.02
CA THR A 285 -3.78 14.16 -6.53
C THR A 285 -3.39 14.22 -5.06
N GLY A 286 -3.15 15.42 -4.54
CA GLY A 286 -2.81 15.61 -3.13
C GLY A 286 -1.33 15.46 -2.81
N VAL A 287 -1.03 15.09 -1.57
CA VAL A 287 0.34 14.92 -1.04
C VAL A 287 0.37 13.78 -0.01
N PRO A 288 1.49 13.06 0.12
CA PRO A 288 1.55 11.84 0.93
C PRO A 288 1.87 12.17 2.41
N PHE A 289 0.93 12.79 3.11
CA PHE A 289 0.97 12.81 4.59
C PHE A 289 0.26 11.57 5.14
N PRO A 290 0.59 11.11 6.37
CA PRO A 290 -0.04 9.94 6.98
C PRO A 290 -1.57 9.96 6.93
N GLN A 291 -2.21 11.13 7.11
CA GLN A 291 -3.65 11.27 7.01
C GLN A 291 -4.18 11.05 5.59
N ASN A 292 -3.50 11.61 4.59
CA ASN A 292 -3.89 11.45 3.18
C ASN A 292 -3.70 10.00 2.72
N GLU A 293 -2.60 9.37 3.16
CA GLU A 293 -2.31 7.95 2.93
C GLU A 293 -3.43 7.04 3.48
N ALA A 294 -3.85 7.27 4.72
CA ALA A 294 -4.95 6.52 5.34
C ALA A 294 -6.30 6.78 4.65
N ASN A 295 -6.61 8.05 4.31
CA ASN A 295 -7.83 8.39 3.58
C ASN A 295 -7.88 7.72 2.19
N ALA A 296 -6.73 7.64 1.50
CA ALA A 296 -6.62 6.98 0.21
C ALA A 296 -6.81 5.46 0.36
N MET A 297 -6.11 4.85 1.33
CA MET A 297 -6.24 3.42 1.60
C MET A 297 -7.68 3.04 1.96
N ASP A 298 -8.37 3.87 2.73
CA ASP A 298 -9.78 3.68 3.04
C ASP A 298 -10.64 3.62 1.78
N ALA A 299 -10.50 4.60 0.88
CA ALA A 299 -11.21 4.61 -0.40
C ALA A 299 -10.90 3.37 -1.26
N VAL A 300 -9.65 2.90 -1.24
CA VAL A 300 -9.21 1.68 -1.95
C VAL A 300 -9.87 0.42 -1.39
N VAL A 301 -9.89 0.25 -0.06
CA VAL A 301 -10.56 -0.90 0.58
C VAL A 301 -12.07 -0.85 0.35
N GLN A 302 -12.69 0.31 0.51
CA GLN A 302 -14.12 0.48 0.24
C GLN A 302 -14.47 0.18 -1.21
N TYR A 303 -13.65 0.63 -2.17
CA TYR A 303 -13.83 0.30 -3.58
C TYR A 303 -13.71 -1.21 -3.83
N ALA A 304 -12.75 -1.90 -3.19
CA ALA A 304 -12.61 -3.34 -3.30
C ALA A 304 -13.87 -4.10 -2.83
N ILE A 305 -14.51 -3.63 -1.74
CA ILE A 305 -15.69 -4.27 -1.18
C ILE A 305 -16.93 -3.93 -2.00
N TYR A 306 -17.22 -2.64 -2.15
CA TYR A 306 -18.51 -2.17 -2.66
C TYR A 306 -18.50 -1.96 -4.18
N GLY A 307 -17.36 -1.60 -4.76
CA GLY A 307 -17.19 -1.41 -6.21
C GLY A 307 -16.81 -2.69 -6.95
N LEU A 308 -15.93 -3.51 -6.38
CA LEU A 308 -15.40 -4.73 -7.03
C LEU A 308 -16.05 -6.03 -6.52
N GLY A 309 -16.77 -5.98 -5.39
CA GLY A 309 -17.55 -7.08 -4.85
C GLY A 309 -16.74 -8.17 -4.13
N PHE A 310 -15.55 -7.84 -3.62
CA PHE A 310 -14.77 -8.76 -2.78
C PHE A 310 -15.24 -8.70 -1.33
N LYS A 311 -15.21 -9.84 -0.63
CA LYS A 311 -15.41 -9.86 0.84
C LYS A 311 -14.09 -9.51 1.52
N LEU A 312 -14.14 -8.94 2.72
CA LEU A 312 -12.94 -8.68 3.53
C LEU A 312 -12.07 -9.94 3.71
N GLN A 313 -12.69 -11.09 3.96
CA GLN A 313 -11.99 -12.38 4.10
C GLN A 313 -11.31 -12.88 2.81
N ASP A 314 -11.58 -12.24 1.67
CA ASP A 314 -10.98 -12.54 0.38
C ASP A 314 -9.92 -11.50 -0.03
N ILE A 315 -9.63 -10.52 0.83
CA ILE A 315 -8.66 -9.45 0.56
C ILE A 315 -7.37 -9.72 1.33
N ILE A 316 -6.24 -9.69 0.61
CA ILE A 316 -4.89 -9.72 1.15
C ILE A 316 -4.28 -8.34 0.89
N VAL A 317 -3.59 -7.77 1.89
CA VAL A 317 -2.86 -6.52 1.69
C VAL A 317 -1.37 -6.81 1.61
N TYR A 318 -0.77 -6.52 0.46
CA TYR A 318 0.65 -6.68 0.21
C TYR A 318 1.32 -5.31 0.18
N ALA A 319 2.29 -5.09 1.04
CA ALA A 319 3.01 -3.84 1.16
C ALA A 319 4.51 -4.01 0.96
N TRP A 320 5.10 -3.04 0.27
CA TRP A 320 6.56 -2.92 0.17
C TRP A 320 7.05 -1.66 0.87
N SER A 321 8.04 -1.81 1.75
CA SER A 321 8.72 -0.73 2.45
C SER A 321 7.77 0.22 3.18
N ILE A 322 7.76 1.51 2.81
CA ILE A 322 6.90 2.54 3.42
C ILE A 322 5.40 2.26 3.26
N GLY A 323 5.00 1.49 2.23
CA GLY A 323 3.63 1.02 2.04
C GLY A 323 3.13 0.17 3.21
N GLY A 324 4.02 -0.32 4.07
CA GLY A 324 3.65 -0.98 5.32
C GLY A 324 2.80 -0.10 6.24
N PHE A 325 2.94 1.24 6.19
CA PHE A 325 2.06 2.13 6.95
C PHE A 325 0.59 2.00 6.51
N THR A 326 0.32 2.04 5.21
CA THR A 326 -1.06 1.95 4.72
C THR A 326 -1.61 0.54 4.88
N ALA A 327 -0.78 -0.48 4.69
CA ALA A 327 -1.18 -1.87 4.92
C ALA A 327 -1.53 -2.16 6.39
N THR A 328 -0.69 -1.73 7.33
CA THR A 328 -0.96 -1.92 8.76
C THR A 328 -2.14 -1.07 9.24
N TRP A 329 -2.33 0.13 8.67
CA TRP A 329 -3.54 0.93 8.93
C TRP A 329 -4.82 0.24 8.44
N ALA A 330 -4.77 -0.36 7.24
CA ALA A 330 -5.90 -1.11 6.70
C ALA A 330 -6.22 -2.33 7.56
N ALA A 331 -5.20 -3.10 7.96
CA ALA A 331 -5.36 -4.27 8.82
C ALA A 331 -5.95 -3.93 10.20
N MET A 332 -5.54 -2.80 10.78
CA MET A 332 -6.10 -2.29 12.03
C MET A 332 -7.57 -1.87 11.88
N SER A 333 -7.91 -1.23 10.76
CA SER A 333 -9.23 -0.61 10.54
C SER A 333 -10.26 -1.59 9.99
N TYR A 334 -9.80 -2.62 9.28
CA TYR A 334 -10.58 -3.69 8.66
C TYR A 334 -10.05 -5.04 9.17
N PRO A 335 -10.36 -5.43 10.41
CA PRO A 335 -9.75 -6.59 11.07
C PRO A 335 -10.09 -7.94 10.41
N ASP A 336 -11.14 -7.99 9.58
CA ASP A 336 -11.58 -9.19 8.86
C ASP A 336 -10.84 -9.41 7.52
N ILE A 337 -9.83 -8.58 7.20
CA ILE A 337 -8.91 -8.82 6.07
C ILE A 337 -8.27 -10.20 6.21
N SER A 338 -8.05 -10.89 5.09
CA SER A 338 -7.55 -12.27 5.06
C SER A 338 -6.13 -12.41 5.58
N ALA A 339 -5.21 -11.55 5.14
CA ALA A 339 -3.80 -11.61 5.50
C ALA A 339 -3.08 -10.29 5.16
N VAL A 340 -1.95 -10.05 5.83
CA VAL A 340 -1.06 -8.93 5.56
C VAL A 340 0.34 -9.46 5.26
N VAL A 341 0.91 -9.05 4.12
CA VAL A 341 2.27 -9.38 3.72
C VAL A 341 3.09 -8.09 3.69
N LEU A 342 4.14 -8.00 4.51
CA LEU A 342 5.01 -6.83 4.61
C LEU A 342 6.42 -7.18 4.13
N ASP A 343 6.81 -6.70 2.94
CA ASP A 343 8.14 -6.87 2.37
C ASP A 343 9.01 -5.65 2.61
N ALA A 344 10.17 -5.87 3.25
CA ALA A 344 11.14 -4.83 3.55
C ALA A 344 10.56 -3.61 4.30
N SER A 345 9.57 -3.85 5.16
CA SER A 345 8.96 -2.81 5.99
C SER A 345 9.68 -2.64 7.34
N PHE A 346 9.22 -1.68 8.13
CA PHE A 346 9.84 -1.24 9.38
C PHE A 346 8.79 -1.00 10.45
N ASP A 347 9.22 -0.90 11.71
CA ASP A 347 8.36 -0.71 12.87
C ASP A 347 7.95 0.76 13.10
N ASP A 348 8.91 1.68 12.99
CA ASP A 348 8.77 3.10 13.31
C ASP A 348 9.67 3.98 12.43
N LEU A 349 9.17 5.15 12.01
CA LEU A 349 9.94 6.04 11.13
C LEU A 349 11.07 6.80 11.85
N VAL A 350 10.98 7.07 13.16
CA VAL A 350 11.94 7.95 13.85
C VAL A 350 13.38 7.45 13.74
N PRO A 351 13.70 6.17 14.00
CA PRO A 351 15.07 5.66 13.85
C PRO A 351 15.63 5.86 12.43
N LEU A 352 14.82 5.62 11.41
CA LEU A 352 15.20 5.79 10.01
C LEU A 352 15.45 7.26 9.65
N ALA A 353 14.61 8.17 10.13
CA ALA A 353 14.80 9.60 9.92
C ALA A 353 16.06 10.12 10.62
N LEU A 354 16.37 9.60 11.81
CA LEU A 354 17.57 9.99 12.57
C LEU A 354 18.86 9.48 11.92
N LYS A 355 18.85 8.33 11.24
CA LYS A 355 19.99 7.84 10.45
C LYS A 355 20.40 8.83 9.35
N VAL A 356 19.41 9.42 8.66
CA VAL A 356 19.66 10.25 7.47
C VAL A 356 19.96 11.70 7.83
N MET A 357 19.44 12.17 8.97
CA MET A 357 19.54 13.58 9.37
C MET A 357 20.77 13.84 10.28
N PRO A 358 21.31 15.07 10.31
CA PRO A 358 22.41 15.40 11.20
C PRO A 358 22.04 15.19 12.68
N GLU A 359 22.95 14.61 13.47
CA GLU A 359 22.72 14.31 14.89
C GLU A 359 22.37 15.57 15.71
N SER A 360 22.92 16.73 15.33
CA SER A 360 22.59 18.03 15.95
C SER A 360 21.11 18.42 15.82
N TRP A 361 20.37 17.79 14.90
CA TRP A 361 18.94 18.04 14.65
C TRP A 361 18.03 16.98 15.26
N ARG A 362 18.56 15.99 16.00
CA ARG A 362 17.81 14.87 16.57
C ARG A 362 16.48 15.27 17.21
N GLY A 363 16.49 16.29 18.07
CA GLY A 363 15.30 16.77 18.77
C GLY A 363 14.24 17.37 17.82
N LEU A 364 14.67 18.15 16.82
CA LEU A 364 13.79 18.72 15.80
C LEU A 364 13.21 17.63 14.89
N VAL A 365 14.03 16.69 14.43
CA VAL A 365 13.61 15.58 13.56
C VAL A 365 12.60 14.71 14.28
N THR A 366 12.90 14.26 15.50
CA THR A 366 11.99 13.45 16.33
C THR A 366 10.64 14.15 16.51
N ARG A 367 10.66 15.45 16.86
CA ARG A 367 9.44 16.25 17.00
C ARG A 367 8.66 16.35 15.71
N THR A 368 9.35 16.60 14.60
CA THR A 368 8.74 16.79 13.28
C THR A 368 8.08 15.51 12.79
N VAL A 369 8.80 14.38 12.86
CA VAL A 369 8.30 13.06 12.49
C VAL A 369 7.09 12.70 13.33
N ARG A 370 7.21 12.72 14.66
CA ARG A 370 6.11 12.36 15.57
C ARG A 370 4.86 13.24 15.40
N LYS A 371 5.01 14.50 14.99
CA LYS A 371 3.89 15.42 14.87
C LYS A 371 3.22 15.39 13.49
N TYR A 372 3.99 15.26 12.41
CA TYR A 372 3.48 15.47 11.04
C TYR A 372 3.67 14.27 10.11
N LEU A 373 4.61 13.36 10.42
CA LEU A 373 5.00 12.24 9.56
C LEU A 373 5.05 10.93 10.36
N ASN A 374 4.16 10.74 11.33
CA ASN A 374 4.22 9.60 12.25
C ASN A 374 3.77 8.32 11.55
N LEU A 375 4.72 7.49 11.12
CA LEU A 375 4.46 6.15 10.60
C LEU A 375 4.81 5.14 11.70
N ASN A 376 3.76 4.61 12.36
CA ASN A 376 3.84 3.72 13.53
C ASN A 376 3.31 2.31 13.19
N ASN A 377 3.93 1.68 12.18
CA ASN A 377 3.47 0.42 11.60
C ASN A 377 3.32 -0.68 12.64
N ALA A 378 4.26 -0.80 13.59
CA ALA A 378 4.20 -1.84 14.62
C ALA A 378 2.98 -1.69 15.55
N GLU A 379 2.68 -0.46 15.99
CA GLU A 379 1.51 -0.22 16.85
C GLU A 379 0.19 -0.51 16.13
N GLN A 380 0.12 -0.23 14.82
CA GLN A 380 -1.03 -0.54 13.99
C GLN A 380 -1.17 -2.05 13.76
N LEU A 381 -0.07 -2.72 13.41
CA LEU A 381 -0.02 -4.16 13.15
C LEU A 381 -0.41 -4.99 14.38
N CYS A 382 -0.01 -4.56 15.58
CA CYS A 382 -0.38 -5.24 16.83
C CYS A 382 -1.91 -5.30 17.06
N ARG A 383 -2.69 -4.41 16.44
CA ARG A 383 -4.16 -4.42 16.55
C ARG A 383 -4.83 -5.42 15.61
N TYR A 384 -4.08 -5.94 14.65
CA TYR A 384 -4.58 -6.91 13.69
C TYR A 384 -4.43 -8.33 14.21
N GLN A 385 -5.54 -9.06 14.22
CA GLN A 385 -5.64 -10.43 14.75
C GLN A 385 -5.34 -11.50 13.71
N GLY A 386 -5.43 -11.15 12.42
CA GLY A 386 -5.27 -12.11 11.34
C GLY A 386 -3.81 -12.48 11.04
N PRO A 387 -3.60 -13.32 10.01
CA PRO A 387 -2.28 -13.80 9.61
C PRO A 387 -1.39 -12.70 9.03
N VAL A 388 -0.10 -12.74 9.41
CA VAL A 388 0.93 -11.79 8.99
C VAL A 388 2.14 -12.57 8.47
N LEU A 389 2.67 -12.14 7.33
CA LEU A 389 3.96 -12.58 6.81
C LEU A 389 4.89 -11.38 6.69
N LEU A 390 6.06 -11.45 7.34
CA LEU A 390 7.12 -10.46 7.19
C LEU A 390 8.19 -11.01 6.25
N ILE A 391 8.45 -10.32 5.15
CA ILE A 391 9.55 -10.65 4.24
C ILE A 391 10.73 -9.75 4.60
N ARG A 392 11.73 -10.32 5.25
CA ARG A 392 12.95 -9.64 5.69
C ARG A 392 14.02 -9.74 4.60
N ARG A 393 14.47 -8.59 4.11
CA ARG A 393 15.59 -8.51 3.17
C ARG A 393 16.91 -8.37 3.91
N THR A 394 17.80 -9.35 3.79
CA THR A 394 19.04 -9.42 4.59
C THR A 394 20.13 -8.46 4.12
N LYS A 395 20.02 -7.92 2.89
CA LYS A 395 20.95 -6.94 2.30
C LYS A 395 20.28 -5.58 2.09
N ASP A 396 19.38 -5.19 2.99
CA ASP A 396 18.64 -3.93 2.90
C ASP A 396 19.40 -2.78 3.56
N GLU A 397 19.97 -1.86 2.77
CA GLU A 397 20.65 -0.68 3.30
C GLU A 397 19.71 0.48 3.68
N ILE A 398 18.43 0.43 3.32
CA ILE A 398 17.49 1.54 3.51
C ILE A 398 16.88 1.48 4.91
N ILE A 399 16.37 0.32 5.32
CA ILE A 399 15.72 0.14 6.63
C ILE A 399 16.69 -0.32 7.74
N THR A 400 17.99 -0.32 7.48
CA THR A 400 19.05 -0.67 8.45
C THR A 400 19.61 0.59 9.09
N THR A 401 19.71 0.69 10.42
CA THR A 401 19.95 1.98 11.11
C THR A 401 21.41 2.33 11.40
N THR A 402 22.32 1.36 11.33
CA THR A 402 23.76 1.57 11.61
C THR A 402 24.57 1.52 10.31
N HIS A 403 25.22 0.40 10.02
CA HIS A 403 25.96 0.14 8.80
C HIS A 403 25.16 -0.77 7.87
N PRO A 404 25.28 -0.65 6.54
CA PRO A 404 24.56 -1.50 5.58
C PRO A 404 24.72 -3.01 5.82
N ASP A 405 25.86 -3.43 6.38
CA ASP A 405 26.17 -4.83 6.65
C ASP A 405 25.73 -5.30 8.06
N ASP A 406 25.24 -4.39 8.90
CA ASP A 406 24.75 -4.72 10.24
C ASP A 406 23.26 -5.07 10.20
N ILE A 407 23.00 -6.33 9.82
CA ILE A 407 21.65 -6.90 9.73
C ILE A 407 20.86 -6.82 11.04
N SER A 408 21.55 -6.77 12.19
CA SER A 408 20.90 -6.68 13.49
C SER A 408 20.11 -5.37 13.65
N SER A 409 20.55 -4.32 12.95
CA SER A 409 19.95 -2.98 12.98
C SER A 409 18.84 -2.76 11.95
N ASN A 410 18.49 -3.79 11.17
CA ASN A 410 17.35 -3.80 10.25
C ASN A 410 16.04 -3.62 11.02
N ARG A 411 15.25 -2.58 10.69
CA ARG A 411 14.01 -2.25 11.40
C ARG A 411 12.88 -3.26 11.22
N GLY A 412 12.98 -4.17 10.25
CA GLY A 412 12.11 -5.35 10.16
C GLY A 412 12.26 -6.28 11.38
N ASN A 413 13.44 -6.30 12.02
CA ASN A 413 13.71 -7.08 13.23
C ASN A 413 12.87 -6.59 14.39
N ASP A 414 12.86 -5.27 14.61
CA ASP A 414 12.06 -4.65 15.65
C ASP A 414 10.57 -4.83 15.40
N LEU A 415 10.14 -4.77 14.14
CA LEU A 415 8.75 -5.03 13.76
C LEU A 415 8.32 -6.45 14.13
N LEU A 416 9.12 -7.47 13.78
CA LEU A 416 8.86 -8.86 14.14
C LEU A 416 8.83 -9.05 15.66
N VAL A 417 9.86 -8.54 16.36
CA VAL A 417 9.97 -8.70 17.82
C VAL A 417 8.79 -8.04 18.53
N ILE A 418 8.38 -6.82 18.14
CA ILE A 418 7.22 -6.14 18.74
C ILE A 418 5.92 -6.92 18.48
N LEU A 419 5.73 -7.43 17.26
CA LEU A 419 4.56 -8.24 16.92
C LEU A 419 4.49 -9.51 17.79
N LEU A 420 5.59 -10.26 17.87
CA LEU A 420 5.65 -11.48 18.67
C LEU A 420 5.49 -11.20 20.16
N GLN A 421 6.09 -10.12 20.67
CA GLN A 421 5.91 -9.69 22.06
C GLN A 421 4.47 -9.36 22.38
N HIS A 422 3.76 -8.73 21.43
CA HIS A 422 2.36 -8.42 21.59
C HIS A 422 1.49 -9.68 21.53
N ARG A 423 1.76 -10.59 20.58
CA ARG A 423 0.95 -11.80 20.38
C ARG A 423 1.21 -12.89 21.42
N TYR A 424 2.45 -13.03 21.88
CA TYR A 424 2.91 -14.13 22.75
C TYR A 424 3.79 -13.61 23.90
N PRO A 425 3.26 -12.75 24.78
CA PRO A 425 4.05 -12.08 25.84
C PRO A 425 4.79 -13.04 26.77
N ASN A 426 4.19 -14.19 27.09
CA ASN A 426 4.77 -15.19 27.99
C ASN A 426 5.80 -16.12 27.30
N VAL A 427 5.82 -16.14 25.96
CA VAL A 427 6.88 -16.80 25.17
C VAL A 427 8.05 -15.84 24.93
N MET A 428 7.72 -14.58 24.64
CA MET A 428 8.66 -13.51 24.36
C MET A 428 9.18 -12.83 25.63
N THR A 429 9.55 -13.63 26.63
CA THR A 429 10.31 -13.19 27.82
C THR A 429 11.72 -12.71 27.42
N GLU A 430 12.54 -12.28 28.37
CA GLU A 430 13.90 -11.80 28.05
C GLU A 430 14.73 -12.87 27.33
N GLU A 431 14.58 -14.12 27.73
CA GLU A 431 15.27 -15.27 27.16
C GLU A 431 14.81 -15.57 25.74
N GLY A 432 13.49 -15.60 25.50
CA GLY A 432 12.92 -15.78 24.16
C GLY A 432 13.31 -14.65 23.22
N ARG A 433 13.26 -13.40 23.68
CA ARG A 433 13.72 -12.23 22.91
C ARG A 433 15.19 -12.31 22.53
N ARG A 434 16.05 -12.74 23.47
CA ARG A 434 17.48 -12.91 23.21
C ARG A 434 17.73 -14.00 22.16
N ALA A 435 17.01 -15.12 22.22
CA ALA A 435 17.09 -16.19 21.23
C ALA A 435 16.66 -15.69 19.83
N VAL A 436 15.51 -15.03 19.74
CA VAL A 436 15.01 -14.45 18.48
C VAL A 436 15.97 -13.39 17.93
N ARG A 437 16.52 -12.50 18.77
CA ARG A 437 17.53 -11.52 18.34
C ARG A 437 18.81 -12.17 17.84
N MET A 438 19.23 -13.28 18.44
CA MET A 438 20.38 -14.05 17.96
C MET A 438 20.12 -14.64 16.58
N TRP A 439 18.93 -15.20 16.36
CA TRP A 439 18.51 -15.68 15.03
C TRP A 439 18.41 -14.55 14.01
N LEU A 440 17.87 -13.40 14.39
CA LEU A 440 17.79 -12.21 13.52
C LEU A 440 19.18 -11.62 13.19
N SER A 441 20.20 -11.86 14.01
CA SER A 441 21.57 -11.44 13.70
C SER A 441 22.28 -12.38 12.71
N ALA A 442 21.72 -13.56 12.42
CA ALA A 442 22.23 -14.45 11.39
C ALA A 442 22.07 -13.82 10.00
N SER A 443 23.14 -13.86 9.21
CA SER A 443 23.21 -13.25 7.88
C SER A 443 22.96 -14.24 6.75
N THR A 444 23.10 -15.54 7.04
CA THR A 444 22.92 -16.61 6.06
C THR A 444 21.95 -17.70 6.55
N PRO A 445 21.30 -18.44 5.63
CA PRO A 445 20.41 -19.55 6.00
C PRO A 445 21.11 -20.64 6.82
N GLU A 446 22.42 -20.85 6.64
CA GLU A 446 23.20 -21.81 7.42
C GLU A 446 23.39 -21.36 8.87
N GLU A 447 23.65 -20.08 9.09
CA GLU A 447 23.72 -19.49 10.43
C GLU A 447 22.36 -19.53 11.14
N GLU A 448 21.28 -19.23 10.41
CA GLU A 448 19.91 -19.34 10.89
C GLU A 448 19.59 -20.77 11.35
N ALA A 449 19.86 -21.76 10.48
CA ALA A 449 19.66 -23.17 10.79
C ALA A 449 20.53 -23.64 11.96
N SER A 450 21.76 -23.13 12.08
CA SER A 450 22.62 -23.40 13.22
C SER A 450 22.02 -22.87 14.53
N VAL A 451 21.46 -21.65 14.54
CA VAL A 451 20.78 -21.12 15.72
C VAL A 451 19.57 -21.98 16.10
N LEU A 452 18.72 -22.36 15.14
CA LEU A 452 17.56 -23.23 15.40
C LEU A 452 18.00 -24.58 15.99
N SER A 453 19.03 -25.20 15.42
CA SER A 453 19.58 -26.47 15.92
C SER A 453 20.22 -26.35 17.31
N ASN A 454 20.89 -25.24 17.59
CA ASN A 454 21.55 -25.02 18.89
C ASN A 454 20.55 -24.88 20.05
N TYR A 455 19.36 -24.31 19.77
CA TYR A 455 18.27 -24.24 20.74
C TYR A 455 17.37 -25.49 20.73
N GLY A 456 17.65 -26.47 19.85
CA GLY A 456 16.91 -27.71 19.77
C GLY A 456 15.44 -27.52 19.39
N VAL A 457 15.14 -26.61 18.46
CA VAL A 457 13.76 -26.31 18.05
C VAL A 457 13.12 -27.55 17.40
N GLU A 458 12.16 -28.16 18.08
CA GLU A 458 11.35 -29.25 17.54
C GLU A 458 10.03 -28.71 16.96
N GLU A 459 9.90 -28.67 15.63
CA GLU A 459 8.75 -28.09 14.92
C GLU A 459 7.42 -28.78 15.30
N ASP A 460 7.39 -30.12 15.29
CA ASP A 460 6.18 -30.90 15.61
C ASP A 460 5.69 -30.63 17.04
N TRP A 461 6.62 -30.50 17.99
CA TRP A 461 6.29 -30.17 19.37
C TRP A 461 5.73 -28.76 19.46
N CYS A 462 6.41 -27.77 18.87
CA CYS A 462 5.94 -26.37 18.87
C CYS A 462 4.54 -26.25 18.27
N LEU A 463 4.28 -26.95 17.17
CA LEU A 463 2.97 -27.01 16.53
C LEU A 463 1.90 -27.59 17.43
N SER A 464 2.19 -28.75 18.03
CA SER A 464 1.24 -29.41 18.93
C SER A 464 0.85 -28.51 20.11
N VAL A 465 1.81 -27.74 20.66
CA VAL A 465 1.57 -26.80 21.76
C VAL A 465 0.65 -25.65 21.30
N LEU A 466 0.94 -25.05 20.15
CA LEU A 466 0.14 -23.92 19.63
C LEU A 466 -1.26 -24.35 19.22
N GLU A 467 -1.41 -25.51 18.59
CA GLU A 467 -2.71 -26.06 18.17
C GLU A 467 -3.57 -26.40 19.38
N SER A 468 -2.99 -27.04 20.39
CA SER A 468 -3.68 -27.35 21.65
C SER A 468 -4.15 -26.07 22.33
N TYR A 469 -3.27 -25.06 22.44
CA TYR A 469 -3.63 -23.77 23.03
C TYR A 469 -4.73 -23.07 22.25
N LYS A 470 -4.66 -23.08 20.91
CA LYS A 470 -5.69 -22.49 20.05
C LYS A 470 -7.05 -23.19 20.20
N ALA A 471 -7.07 -24.51 20.35
CA ALA A 471 -8.31 -25.26 20.55
C ALA A 471 -9.00 -24.92 21.87
N GLU A 472 -8.23 -24.56 22.90
CA GLU A 472 -8.72 -24.23 24.24
C GLU A 472 -9.10 -22.74 24.42
N ASN A 473 -8.62 -21.85 23.55
CA ASN A 473 -8.78 -20.40 23.68
C ASN A 473 -9.53 -19.78 22.50
N LEU A 474 -10.07 -18.58 22.68
CA LEU A 474 -10.90 -17.86 21.69
C LEU A 474 -10.13 -17.36 20.44
N GLY A 475 -8.89 -17.79 20.22
CA GLY A 475 -8.08 -17.46 19.04
C GLY A 475 -7.65 -16.00 18.91
N GLN A 476 -7.93 -15.14 19.90
CA GLN A 476 -7.55 -13.72 19.89
C GLN A 476 -6.24 -13.51 20.65
N PHE A 477 -5.36 -12.69 20.09
CA PHE A 477 -4.13 -12.24 20.73
C PHE A 477 -4.44 -11.13 21.77
N PRO A 478 -3.65 -11.04 22.86
CA PRO A 478 -2.47 -11.84 23.20
C PRO A 478 -2.80 -13.26 23.72
N TRP A 479 -1.96 -14.23 23.39
CA TRP A 479 -1.99 -15.58 23.94
C TRP A 479 -1.11 -15.67 25.20
N THR A 480 -1.62 -16.31 26.24
CA THR A 480 -0.90 -16.56 27.50
C THR A 480 -0.01 -17.80 27.46
N VAL A 481 0.06 -18.50 26.31
CA VAL A 481 0.96 -19.63 26.08
C VAL A 481 2.39 -19.29 26.53
N GLY A 482 3.06 -20.21 27.23
CA GLY A 482 4.37 -19.96 27.82
C GLY A 482 4.38 -19.76 29.33
N GLU A 483 3.25 -19.48 29.98
CA GLU A 483 3.20 -19.15 31.42
C GLU A 483 3.82 -20.24 32.30
N GLU A 484 3.47 -21.51 32.05
CA GLU A 484 3.95 -22.67 32.80
C GLU A 484 5.15 -23.38 32.16
N MET A 485 5.68 -22.84 31.05
CA MET A 485 6.78 -23.46 30.30
C MET A 485 8.15 -23.15 30.92
N SER A 486 9.10 -24.07 30.77
CA SER A 486 10.50 -23.83 31.10
C SER A 486 11.13 -22.77 30.18
N SER A 487 12.29 -22.25 30.58
CA SER A 487 13.05 -21.27 29.78
C SER A 487 13.38 -21.82 28.39
N GLU A 488 13.79 -23.08 28.32
CA GLU A 488 14.14 -23.79 27.09
C GLU A 488 12.92 -23.92 26.17
N GLY A 489 11.77 -24.33 26.73
CA GLY A 489 10.53 -24.45 25.97
C GLY A 489 10.06 -23.10 25.38
N ARG A 490 10.19 -22.01 26.14
CA ARG A 490 9.88 -20.66 25.65
C ARG A 490 10.83 -20.22 24.54
N GLN A 491 12.12 -20.51 24.65
CA GLN A 491 13.11 -20.18 23.61
C GLN A 491 12.82 -20.93 22.30
N GLN A 492 12.52 -22.22 22.39
CA GLN A 492 12.16 -23.02 21.21
C GLN A 492 10.92 -22.45 20.52
N LEU A 493 9.86 -22.20 21.30
CA LEU A 493 8.61 -21.67 20.77
C LEU A 493 8.77 -20.25 20.19
N ALA A 494 9.59 -19.41 20.81
CA ALA A 494 9.90 -18.06 20.30
C ALA A 494 10.60 -18.11 18.94
N LEU A 495 11.59 -18.99 18.79
CA LEU A 495 12.33 -19.18 17.54
C LEU A 495 11.45 -19.78 16.45
N TYR A 496 10.64 -20.78 16.80
CA TYR A 496 9.67 -21.38 15.90
C TYR A 496 8.68 -20.34 15.37
N LEU A 497 8.05 -19.55 16.24
CA LEU A 497 7.13 -18.47 15.85
C LEU A 497 7.80 -17.39 14.99
N ALA A 498 9.06 -17.04 15.30
CA ALA A 498 9.82 -16.10 14.49
C ALA A 498 10.10 -16.64 13.08
N HIS A 499 10.42 -17.93 12.97
CA HIS A 499 10.64 -18.60 11.70
C HIS A 499 9.36 -18.70 10.85
N GLU A 500 8.21 -18.99 11.47
CA GLU A 500 6.93 -19.12 10.77
C GLU A 500 6.37 -17.77 10.29
N VAL A 501 6.51 -16.70 11.07
CA VAL A 501 5.96 -15.38 10.74
C VAL A 501 6.87 -14.59 9.81
N SER A 502 8.14 -14.99 9.65
CA SER A 502 9.14 -14.25 8.88
C SER A 502 9.86 -15.10 7.85
N GLN A 503 9.87 -14.64 6.59
CA GLN A 503 10.69 -15.20 5.53
C GLN A 503 11.94 -14.34 5.29
N GLN A 504 13.13 -14.94 5.21
CA GLN A 504 14.37 -14.23 4.92
C GLN A 504 14.76 -14.34 3.44
N LEU A 505 15.07 -13.20 2.81
CA LEU A 505 15.51 -13.15 1.40
C LEU A 505 16.82 -12.35 1.26
N SER A 506 17.77 -12.90 0.50
CA SER A 506 19.05 -12.23 0.20
C SER A 506 18.91 -11.20 -0.94
N LEU A 507 18.08 -10.18 -0.73
CA LEU A 507 17.77 -9.14 -1.71
C LEU A 507 18.22 -7.76 -1.25
N ARG A 508 18.57 -6.92 -2.23
CA ARG A 508 18.79 -5.47 -2.05
C ARG A 508 17.44 -4.71 -2.03
N PRO A 509 17.40 -3.49 -1.48
CA PRO A 509 16.14 -2.75 -1.30
C PRO A 509 15.54 -2.32 -2.64
N HIS A 510 16.35 -1.92 -3.61
CA HIS A 510 15.88 -1.46 -4.93
C HIS A 510 15.38 -2.57 -5.87
N THR A 511 15.53 -3.83 -5.47
CA THR A 511 15.01 -4.95 -6.26
C THR A 511 13.49 -4.99 -6.08
N VAL A 512 12.73 -4.60 -7.11
CA VAL A 512 11.29 -4.86 -7.14
C VAL A 512 11.09 -6.36 -6.96
N PRO A 513 10.20 -6.80 -6.04
CA PRO A 513 9.92 -8.22 -5.88
C PRO A 513 9.52 -8.78 -7.25
N ARG A 514 10.31 -9.73 -7.75
CA ARG A 514 10.01 -10.56 -8.92
C ARG A 514 9.88 -11.98 -8.42
N SER A 515 9.02 -12.78 -9.03
CA SER A 515 8.94 -14.21 -8.73
C SER A 515 10.33 -14.84 -8.79
N GLN A 516 10.91 -15.16 -7.64
CA GLN A 516 11.95 -16.19 -7.57
C GLN A 516 11.23 -17.49 -7.23
N PRO A 517 11.64 -18.63 -7.83
CA PRO A 517 11.10 -19.92 -7.43
C PRO A 517 11.37 -20.09 -5.95
N ALA A 518 10.32 -20.41 -5.19
CA ALA A 518 10.45 -20.79 -3.79
C ALA A 518 11.51 -21.91 -3.70
N PRO A 519 12.56 -21.77 -2.87
CA PRO A 519 13.39 -22.92 -2.56
C PRO A 519 12.49 -23.96 -1.90
N SER A 520 12.55 -25.19 -2.42
CA SER A 520 11.74 -26.33 -1.99
C SER A 520 11.93 -26.64 -0.50
N ARG A 521 11.09 -26.08 0.36
CA ARG A 521 10.84 -26.53 1.74
C ARG A 521 9.37 -26.31 2.12
N CYS A 522 8.70 -27.44 2.32
CA CYS A 522 7.44 -27.73 3.02
C CYS A 522 6.30 -26.69 3.00
N PRO A 523 5.24 -26.90 2.18
CA PRO A 523 3.90 -26.40 2.49
C PRO A 523 3.25 -27.33 3.54
N GLY A 524 2.75 -26.79 4.64
CA GLY A 524 2.00 -27.66 5.56
C GLY A 524 1.59 -27.12 6.92
N VAL A 525 1.99 -25.91 7.32
CA VAL A 525 1.96 -25.55 8.75
C VAL A 525 1.11 -24.32 9.07
N TYR A 526 1.01 -23.36 8.14
CA TYR A 526 0.14 -22.19 8.30
C TYR A 526 -1.37 -22.53 8.37
N ASN A 527 -1.76 -23.68 7.80
CA ASN A 527 -3.15 -24.14 7.71
C ASN A 527 -3.80 -24.58 9.02
N ARG A 528 -3.04 -24.77 10.10
CA ARG A 528 -3.60 -25.35 11.34
C ARG A 528 -3.94 -24.31 12.42
N LEU A 529 -3.35 -23.12 12.36
CA LEU A 529 -3.50 -22.09 13.39
C LEU A 529 -4.46 -20.93 13.04
N VAL A 530 -5.09 -20.90 11.86
CA VAL A 530 -6.19 -19.97 11.48
C VAL A 530 -7.18 -20.70 10.55
N PRO A 531 -8.51 -20.48 10.58
CA PRO A 531 -9.44 -21.18 9.67
C PRO A 531 -9.22 -20.74 8.21
N GLU A 532 -8.84 -21.71 7.37
CA GLU A 532 -8.84 -21.79 5.89
C GLU A 532 -8.66 -20.51 5.05
N CYS A 533 -7.50 -20.44 4.37
CA CYS A 533 -7.34 -19.97 2.99
C CYS A 533 -6.19 -20.79 2.38
N ASP A 534 -6.49 -22.01 1.97
CA ASP A 534 -5.52 -22.94 1.41
C ASP A 534 -4.76 -22.34 0.20
N ASP A 535 -3.45 -22.61 0.16
CA ASP A 535 -2.51 -22.41 -0.97
C ASP A 535 -1.77 -21.07 -1.11
N LEU A 536 -0.99 -20.68 -0.10
CA LEU A 536 0.16 -19.78 -0.29
C LEU A 536 1.47 -20.60 -0.27
N LEU A 537 2.02 -20.82 -1.48
CA LEU A 537 3.33 -21.41 -1.85
C LEU A 537 3.34 -22.91 -2.26
N ASP A 538 3.09 -23.12 -3.56
CA ASP A 538 3.19 -24.32 -4.43
C ASP A 538 3.69 -25.68 -3.89
N LEU A 539 2.89 -26.74 -4.15
CA LEU A 539 3.38 -28.07 -4.56
C LEU A 539 2.46 -28.71 -5.64
N PRO A 540 3.01 -29.56 -6.54
CA PRO A 540 2.34 -30.08 -7.74
C PRO A 540 1.50 -31.35 -7.49
N ILE A 541 0.47 -31.56 -8.31
CA ILE A 541 -0.36 -32.76 -8.35
C ILE A 541 0.32 -33.83 -9.22
N PRO A 542 0.59 -35.06 -8.73
CA PRO A 542 0.96 -36.18 -9.59
C PRO A 542 -0.28 -36.85 -10.19
N GLU A 543 -0.23 -37.13 -11.49
CA GLU A 543 -1.18 -37.98 -12.19
C GLU A 543 -1.14 -39.44 -11.69
N SER A 544 -2.34 -40.00 -11.51
CA SER A 544 -2.70 -41.42 -11.64
C SER A 544 -2.07 -42.46 -10.70
N VAL A 545 -2.92 -43.10 -9.89
CA VAL A 545 -2.95 -44.58 -9.80
C VAL A 545 -4.40 -45.05 -9.77
N ASP A 546 -4.68 -45.86 -10.78
CA ASP A 546 -5.88 -46.63 -11.09
C ASP A 546 -6.29 -47.56 -9.92
N TRP A 547 -7.58 -47.58 -9.58
CA TRP A 547 -8.21 -48.79 -9.04
C TRP A 547 -9.57 -49.00 -9.70
N GLN A 548 -9.62 -50.07 -10.47
CA GLN A 548 -10.73 -50.50 -11.31
C GLN A 548 -12.00 -50.86 -10.51
N LEU A 549 -13.12 -50.39 -11.07
CA LEU A 549 -14.36 -51.11 -11.37
C LEU A 549 -14.78 -52.30 -10.46
N ARG A 550 -15.99 -52.17 -9.88
CA ARG A 550 -17.02 -53.22 -10.05
C ARG A 550 -18.45 -52.66 -9.99
N LYS A 551 -19.14 -52.89 -11.12
CA LYS A 551 -20.58 -52.74 -11.40
C LYS A 551 -21.49 -53.32 -10.31
N THR A 552 -22.63 -52.67 -10.08
CA THR A 552 -23.94 -53.34 -10.23
C THR A 552 -25.08 -52.32 -10.43
N ARG A 553 -25.81 -52.48 -11.54
CA ARG A 553 -27.08 -51.82 -11.87
C ARG A 553 -28.25 -52.63 -11.31
N ARG A 554 -29.31 -51.94 -10.88
CA ARG A 554 -30.77 -52.17 -11.12
C ARG A 554 -31.55 -51.63 -9.90
N ALA A 555 -32.33 -50.54 -10.02
CA ALA A 555 -33.64 -50.39 -10.68
C ALA A 555 -34.83 -50.73 -9.77
N SER A 556 -35.79 -49.78 -9.72
CA SER A 556 -37.18 -49.87 -9.22
C SER A 556 -37.31 -49.97 -7.68
N SER A 557 -38.30 -49.39 -6.99
CA SER A 557 -39.60 -48.82 -7.35
C SER A 557 -40.12 -47.99 -6.17
N ARG A 558 -40.91 -46.94 -6.44
CA ARG A 558 -41.76 -46.23 -5.47
C ARG A 558 -42.95 -47.10 -5.06
N PRO A 559 -43.56 -46.86 -3.89
CA PRO A 559 -45.00 -47.01 -3.72
C PRO A 559 -45.70 -45.66 -3.42
N PRO A 560 -47.01 -45.52 -3.73
CA PRO A 560 -47.72 -44.26 -3.66
C PRO A 560 -48.44 -44.04 -2.32
N ALA A 561 -48.84 -42.78 -2.14
CA ALA A 561 -49.60 -42.25 -1.02
C ALA A 561 -50.98 -42.90 -0.83
N ILE A 562 -51.39 -43.08 0.43
CA ILE A 562 -52.78 -43.19 0.86
C ILE A 562 -52.99 -42.27 2.06
N SER A 563 -54.01 -41.43 1.94
CA SER A 563 -54.49 -40.45 2.91
C SER A 563 -55.43 -41.06 3.97
N ARG A 564 -55.70 -40.26 5.01
CA ARG A 564 -56.74 -40.37 6.06
C ARG A 564 -56.32 -41.30 7.22
N THR A 565 -56.47 -40.97 8.50
CA THR A 565 -57.43 -40.08 9.16
C THR A 565 -56.98 -39.82 10.61
N LEU A 566 -57.23 -38.61 11.12
CA LEU A 566 -57.63 -38.24 12.50
C LEU A 566 -57.32 -39.21 13.66
N ARG A 567 -56.48 -38.76 14.60
CA ARG A 567 -56.84 -38.47 16.02
C ARG A 567 -55.59 -38.11 16.84
N THR A 568 -55.60 -36.91 17.42
CA THR A 568 -54.89 -36.52 18.65
C THR A 568 -55.44 -37.31 19.87
N PRO A 569 -54.89 -37.19 21.11
CA PRO A 569 -53.63 -36.58 21.55
C PRO A 569 -52.81 -37.49 22.51
N SER A 570 -51.64 -36.96 22.89
CA SER A 570 -51.16 -36.88 24.28
C SER A 570 -50.04 -37.82 24.77
N LEU A 571 -49.16 -37.14 25.52
CA LEU A 571 -48.49 -37.57 26.74
C LEU A 571 -47.12 -38.32 26.66
N PHE A 572 -46.09 -37.52 26.97
CA PHE A 572 -45.05 -37.73 27.99
C PHE A 572 -43.85 -38.69 27.73
N PHE A 573 -42.66 -38.07 27.90
CA PHE A 573 -41.40 -38.59 28.47
C PHE A 573 -40.78 -39.88 27.90
N LYS A 574 -39.64 -39.74 27.23
CA LYS A 574 -38.32 -39.71 27.88
C LYS A 574 -37.26 -39.15 26.95
#